data_AF-A0A1L7UEN5-F1
#
_entry.id   AF-A0A1L7UEN5-F1
#
_cell.length_a   1.000
_cell.length_b   1.000
_cell.length_c   1.000
_cell.angle_alpha   90.00
_cell.angle_beta   90.00
_cell.angle_gamma   90.00
#
_symmetry.space_group_name_H-M   'P 1'
#
loop_
_entity.id
_entity.type
_entity.pdbx_description
1 polymer ?
#
loop_
_entity_poly.entity_id
_entity_poly.type
_entity_poly.pdbx_seq_one_letter_code
_entity_poly.pdbx_strand_id
1 'polypeptide(L)'
;MPQMIQEGFGKLENNYTKTDPMAVRHLNQTYSCLIDCLGDPLCDMMLLLALTFGACTVTPHIDERGSEFYPARKRKESDILAATMVIRILWFKMKEAFLWEDTDEKVLSVAKMTREIENIGFNNHGLLKFGWVEYKKNTGNCRRTPQTTEMQLRSMEELYEDRKCFISLVFGSDDEVWVARCYSIIRDRRLACTDQNMCIASHCSQQPL
;
A
#
# COMPACT_ATOMS: atom_id res chain seq x y z
N MET A 1 9.84 0.81 -11.34
CA MET A 1 9.08 -0.22 -10.60
C MET A 1 10.04 -1.29 -10.08
N PRO A 2 9.96 -1.71 -8.81
CA PRO A 2 10.76 -2.84 -8.31
C PRO A 2 10.32 -4.19 -8.92
N GLN A 3 11.29 -5.07 -9.24
CA GLN A 3 11.04 -6.36 -9.90
C GLN A 3 10.08 -7.26 -9.11
N MET A 4 10.27 -7.39 -7.79
CA MET A 4 9.39 -8.20 -6.93
C MET A 4 7.91 -7.78 -7.01
N ILE A 5 7.65 -6.48 -7.16
CA ILE A 5 6.28 -5.97 -7.30
C ILE A 5 5.72 -6.34 -8.66
N GLN A 6 6.50 -6.14 -9.73
CA GLN A 6 6.09 -6.50 -11.08
C GLN A 6 5.80 -8.00 -11.22
N GLU A 7 6.66 -8.85 -10.66
CA GLU A 7 6.47 -10.31 -10.63
C GLU A 7 5.22 -10.70 -9.83
N GLY A 8 5.01 -10.07 -8.67
CA GLY A 8 3.84 -10.33 -7.83
C GLY A 8 2.52 -9.99 -8.51
N PHE A 9 2.45 -8.85 -9.21
CA PHE A 9 1.29 -8.49 -10.04
C PHE A 9 1.08 -9.49 -11.19
N GLY A 10 2.15 -9.87 -11.89
CA GLY A 10 2.06 -10.87 -12.97
C GLY A 10 1.58 -12.23 -12.49
N LYS A 11 2.03 -12.70 -11.31
CA LYS A 11 1.52 -13.94 -10.71
C LYS A 11 0.04 -13.84 -10.33
N LEU A 12 -0.37 -12.73 -9.72
CA LEU A 12 -1.78 -12.50 -9.38
C LEU A 12 -2.64 -12.50 -10.65
N GLU A 13 -2.24 -11.79 -11.70
CA GLU A 13 -2.97 -11.79 -12.98
C GLU A 13 -3.09 -13.20 -13.56
N ASN A 14 -2.00 -13.96 -13.60
CA ASN A 14 -1.98 -15.34 -14.09
C ASN A 14 -2.94 -16.26 -13.32
N ASN A 15 -3.10 -16.06 -12.00
CA ASN A 15 -4.01 -16.84 -11.17
C ASN A 15 -5.48 -16.66 -11.59
N TYR A 16 -5.84 -15.49 -12.11
CA TYR A 16 -7.23 -15.16 -12.47
C TYR A 16 -7.51 -15.14 -13.97
N THR A 17 -6.49 -15.18 -14.82
CA THR A 17 -6.63 -15.04 -16.29
C THR A 17 -7.65 -16.01 -16.91
N LYS A 18 -7.79 -17.22 -16.36
CA LYS A 18 -8.70 -18.25 -16.86
C LYS A 18 -10.02 -18.35 -16.11
N THR A 19 -10.13 -17.73 -14.93
CA THR A 19 -11.21 -17.97 -13.97
C THR A 19 -12.04 -16.72 -13.72
N ASP A 20 -11.41 -15.55 -13.63
CA ASP A 20 -12.09 -14.29 -13.34
C ASP A 20 -11.47 -13.11 -14.10
N PRO A 21 -11.99 -12.80 -15.30
CA PRO A 21 -11.56 -11.62 -16.07
C PRO A 21 -11.81 -10.28 -15.37
N MET A 22 -12.74 -10.22 -14.41
CA MET A 22 -13.02 -8.99 -13.67
C MET A 22 -11.94 -8.75 -12.60
N ALA A 23 -11.40 -9.81 -12.00
CA ALA A 23 -10.24 -9.73 -11.11
C ALA A 23 -9.00 -9.25 -11.88
N VAL A 24 -8.77 -9.77 -13.09
CA VAL A 24 -7.67 -9.31 -13.96
C VAL A 24 -7.78 -7.82 -14.27
N ARG A 25 -8.98 -7.34 -14.62
CA ARG A 25 -9.20 -5.90 -14.88
C ARG A 25 -8.93 -5.06 -13.64
N HIS A 26 -9.35 -5.51 -12.47
CA HIS A 26 -9.06 -4.83 -11.20
C HIS A 26 -7.55 -4.76 -10.94
N LEU A 27 -6.82 -5.85 -11.17
CA LEU A 27 -5.35 -5.90 -11.02
C LEU A 27 -4.66 -4.94 -12.00
N ASN A 28 -5.08 -4.91 -13.26
CA ASN A 28 -4.51 -4.02 -14.28
C ASN A 28 -4.80 -2.54 -13.98
N GLN A 29 -6.00 -2.23 -13.47
CA GLN A 29 -6.33 -0.89 -12.99
C GLN A 29 -5.45 -0.49 -11.80
N THR A 30 -5.23 -1.41 -10.86
CA THR A 30 -4.37 -1.17 -9.70
C THR A 30 -2.91 -0.97 -10.12
N TYR A 31 -2.42 -1.76 -11.07
CA TYR A 31 -1.07 -1.64 -11.61
C TYR A 31 -0.87 -0.30 -12.36
N SER A 32 -1.88 0.15 -13.09
CA SER A 32 -1.88 1.48 -13.73
C SER A 32 -1.81 2.59 -12.68
N CYS A 33 -2.65 2.52 -11.63
CA CYS A 33 -2.62 3.47 -10.51
C CYS A 33 -1.24 3.50 -9.83
N LEU A 34 -0.59 2.33 -9.70
CA LEU A 34 0.76 2.25 -9.14
C LEU A 34 1.78 2.98 -10.00
N ILE A 35 1.74 2.79 -11.33
CA ILE A 35 2.63 3.48 -12.28
C ILE A 35 2.43 4.99 -12.17
N ASP A 36 1.19 5.46 -12.15
CA ASP A 36 0.86 6.88 -12.06
C ASP A 36 1.31 7.51 -10.73
N CYS A 37 1.41 6.71 -9.67
CA CYS A 37 1.89 7.14 -8.36
C CYS A 37 3.42 7.07 -8.21
N LEU A 38 4.19 6.59 -9.19
CA LEU A 38 5.65 6.49 -9.03
C LEU A 38 6.29 7.87 -8.85
N GLY A 39 7.17 7.99 -7.86
CA GLY A 39 7.80 9.27 -7.48
C GLY A 39 7.01 10.08 -6.45
N ASP A 40 5.77 9.70 -6.15
CA ASP A 40 5.06 10.23 -4.98
C ASP A 40 5.70 9.67 -3.70
N PRO A 41 6.04 10.51 -2.70
CA PRO A 41 6.73 10.04 -1.50
C PRO A 41 5.95 9.00 -0.68
N LEU A 42 4.61 9.03 -0.70
CA LEU A 42 3.80 8.01 -0.01
C LEU A 42 3.85 6.68 -0.78
N CYS A 43 3.80 6.74 -2.11
CA CYS A 43 4.00 5.57 -2.97
C CYS A 43 5.38 4.94 -2.76
N ASP A 44 6.43 5.76 -2.66
CA ASP A 44 7.79 5.28 -2.39
C ASP A 44 7.88 4.59 -1.01
N MET A 45 7.25 5.16 0.03
CA MET A 45 7.19 4.50 1.34
C MET A 45 6.40 3.19 1.31
N MET A 46 5.26 3.17 0.61
CA MET A 46 4.49 1.95 0.38
C MET A 46 5.35 0.87 -0.31
N LEU A 47 6.11 1.24 -1.34
CA LEU A 47 7.00 0.32 -2.05
C LEU A 47 8.13 -0.19 -1.17
N LEU A 48 8.77 0.70 -0.40
CA LEU A 48 9.81 0.32 0.55
C LEU A 48 9.29 -0.72 1.54
N LEU A 49 8.06 -0.54 2.03
CA LEU A 49 7.44 -1.47 2.96
C LEU A 49 7.11 -2.82 2.36
N ALA A 50 6.44 -2.82 1.22
CA ALA A 50 6.09 -4.03 0.52
C ALA A 50 7.34 -4.86 0.22
N LEU A 51 8.45 -4.20 -0.18
CA LEU A 51 9.74 -4.84 -0.40
C LEU A 51 10.35 -5.40 0.88
N THR A 52 10.34 -4.66 1.99
CA THR A 52 10.85 -5.17 3.27
C THR A 52 10.09 -6.42 3.70
N PHE A 53 8.76 -6.42 3.60
CA PHE A 53 7.93 -7.58 3.96
C PHE A 53 8.15 -8.77 3.02
N GLY A 54 8.27 -8.52 1.73
CA GLY A 54 8.58 -9.56 0.75
C GLY A 54 9.99 -10.13 0.92
N ALA A 55 10.95 -9.32 1.37
CA ALA A 55 12.34 -9.76 1.58
C ALA A 55 12.57 -10.54 2.88
N CYS A 56 11.61 -10.56 3.81
CA CYS A 56 11.74 -11.33 5.04
C CYS A 56 11.92 -12.83 4.76
N THR A 57 12.83 -13.48 5.50
CA THR A 57 13.08 -14.92 5.41
C THR A 57 11.93 -15.76 5.95
N VAL A 58 11.14 -15.18 6.86
CA VAL A 58 9.86 -15.68 7.37
C VAL A 58 8.76 -14.73 6.98
N THR A 59 7.55 -15.22 6.69
CA THR A 59 6.41 -14.33 6.44
C THR A 59 5.97 -13.71 7.76
N PRO A 60 6.04 -12.38 7.92
CA PRO A 60 5.53 -11.75 9.13
C PRO A 60 4.01 -11.87 9.16
N HIS A 61 3.46 -12.23 10.32
CA HIS A 61 2.03 -12.40 10.51
C HIS A 61 1.63 -11.83 11.86
N ILE A 62 0.38 -11.37 11.93
CA ILE A 62 -0.23 -10.87 13.14
C ILE A 62 -1.62 -11.48 13.23
N ASP A 63 -1.95 -12.04 14.39
CA ASP A 63 -3.28 -12.57 14.68
C ASP A 63 -4.24 -11.44 15.05
N GLU A 64 -5.53 -11.74 15.05
CA GLU A 64 -6.60 -10.78 15.35
C GLU A 64 -6.48 -10.12 16.74
N ARG A 65 -5.66 -10.68 17.65
CA ARG A 65 -5.46 -10.22 19.03
C ARG A 65 -4.02 -9.77 19.31
N GLY A 66 -3.15 -9.84 18.32
CA GLY A 66 -1.73 -9.63 18.50
C GLY A 66 -1.36 -8.17 18.67
N SER A 67 -0.44 -7.89 19.58
CA SER A 67 0.25 -6.61 19.65
C SER A 67 1.50 -6.57 18.79
N GLU A 68 1.96 -7.71 18.26
CA GLU A 68 3.27 -7.87 17.63
C GLU A 68 3.21 -8.82 16.44
N PHE A 69 4.15 -8.66 15.50
CA PHE A 69 4.32 -9.59 14.40
C PHE A 69 5.09 -10.84 14.86
N TYR A 70 4.66 -12.00 14.41
CA TYR A 70 5.33 -13.28 14.61
C TYR A 70 5.45 -14.04 13.28
N PRO A 71 6.35 -15.05 13.19
CA PRO A 71 6.48 -15.86 11.98
C PRO A 71 5.20 -16.63 11.66
N ALA A 72 4.68 -16.49 10.44
CA ALA A 72 3.54 -17.26 9.97
C ALA A 72 3.83 -18.77 9.98
N ARG A 73 2.81 -19.60 10.27
CA ARG A 73 2.93 -21.07 10.22
C ARG A 73 3.28 -21.60 8.83
N LYS A 74 2.85 -20.91 7.78
CA LYS A 74 3.15 -21.23 6.38
C LYS A 74 3.73 -19.99 5.72
N ARG A 75 4.82 -20.18 4.98
CA ARG A 75 5.43 -19.13 4.18
C ARG A 75 4.51 -18.78 3.00
N LYS A 76 4.21 -17.51 2.84
CA LYS A 76 3.56 -16.96 1.65
C LYS A 76 4.61 -16.65 0.58
N GLU A 77 4.20 -16.66 -0.68
CA GLU A 77 5.06 -16.22 -1.78
C GLU A 77 5.38 -14.73 -1.59
N SER A 78 6.67 -14.39 -1.57
CA SER A 78 7.17 -13.07 -1.19
C SER A 78 6.68 -11.95 -2.10
N ASP A 79 6.63 -12.22 -3.40
CA ASP A 79 6.17 -11.29 -4.43
C ASP A 79 4.65 -11.10 -4.40
N ILE A 80 3.87 -12.17 -4.20
CA ILE A 80 2.42 -12.07 -3.96
C ILE A 80 2.14 -11.28 -2.68
N LEU A 81 2.90 -11.52 -1.59
CA LEU A 81 2.77 -10.78 -0.34
C LEU A 81 3.00 -9.27 -0.55
N ALA A 82 4.09 -8.92 -1.24
CA ALA A 82 4.44 -7.53 -1.52
C ALA A 82 3.39 -6.86 -2.44
N ALA A 83 2.98 -7.53 -3.52
CA ALA A 83 1.98 -6.99 -4.45
C ALA A 83 0.62 -6.79 -3.78
N THR A 84 0.16 -7.74 -2.97
CA THR A 84 -1.12 -7.60 -2.25
C THR A 84 -1.09 -6.51 -1.18
N MET A 85 0.06 -6.24 -0.57
CA MET A 85 0.23 -5.08 0.31
C MET A 85 0.08 -3.77 -0.48
N VAL A 86 0.75 -3.65 -1.63
CA VAL A 86 0.62 -2.49 -2.53
C VAL A 86 -0.81 -2.28 -3.01
N ILE A 87 -1.48 -3.35 -3.47
CA ILE A 87 -2.87 -3.30 -3.94
C ILE A 87 -3.79 -2.71 -2.85
N ARG A 88 -3.71 -3.26 -1.63
CA ARG A 88 -4.56 -2.81 -0.53
C ARG A 88 -4.29 -1.37 -0.13
N ILE A 89 -3.03 -0.95 -0.11
CA ILE A 89 -2.67 0.44 0.18
C ILE A 89 -3.22 1.39 -0.89
N LEU A 90 -3.07 1.03 -2.17
CA LEU A 90 -3.56 1.83 -3.28
C LEU A 90 -5.06 2.02 -3.26
N TRP A 91 -5.85 1.02 -2.83
CA TRP A 91 -7.29 1.19 -2.65
C TRP A 91 -7.62 2.41 -1.81
N PHE A 92 -6.91 2.61 -0.69
CA PHE A 92 -7.16 3.75 0.19
C PHE A 92 -6.55 5.06 -0.32
N LYS A 93 -5.38 4.99 -0.96
CA LYS A 93 -4.69 6.17 -1.51
C LYS A 93 -5.42 6.78 -2.71
N MET A 94 -5.90 5.94 -3.62
CA MET A 94 -6.52 6.31 -4.89
C MET A 94 -7.99 5.90 -4.89
N LYS A 95 -8.72 6.27 -3.83
CA LYS A 95 -10.05 5.74 -3.52
C LYS A 95 -11.02 5.89 -4.69
N GLU A 96 -10.95 7.01 -5.39
CA GLU A 96 -11.80 7.38 -6.53
C GLU A 96 -11.52 6.52 -7.77
N ALA A 97 -10.34 5.91 -7.85
CA ALA A 97 -9.97 5.02 -8.93
C ALA A 97 -10.51 3.61 -8.74
N PHE A 98 -11.20 3.27 -7.65
CA PHE A 98 -11.66 1.91 -7.40
C PHE A 98 -13.16 1.83 -7.14
N LEU A 99 -13.74 0.73 -7.57
CA LEU A 99 -15.14 0.41 -7.31
C LEU A 99 -15.30 -0.15 -5.88
N TRP A 100 -16.00 0.59 -5.01
CA TRP A 100 -16.21 0.19 -3.61
C TRP A 100 -17.51 -0.58 -3.36
N GLU A 101 -18.48 -0.41 -4.25
CA GLU A 101 -19.80 -1.06 -4.18
C GLU A 101 -19.95 -2.04 -5.33
N ASP A 102 -20.77 -3.07 -5.15
CA ASP A 102 -21.04 -4.01 -6.24
C ASP A 102 -21.96 -3.34 -7.27
N THR A 103 -21.47 -3.21 -8.51
CA THR A 103 -22.23 -2.68 -9.64
C THR A 103 -22.19 -3.68 -10.80
N ASP A 104 -22.96 -3.41 -11.87
CA ASP A 104 -22.91 -4.17 -13.12
C ASP A 104 -21.65 -3.88 -13.96
N GLU A 105 -20.70 -3.11 -13.41
CA GLU A 105 -19.41 -2.87 -14.04
C GLU A 105 -18.62 -4.18 -14.21
N LYS A 106 -17.89 -4.27 -15.32
CA LYS A 106 -17.07 -5.45 -15.65
C LYS A 106 -15.73 -5.46 -14.90
N VAL A 107 -15.70 -5.00 -13.65
CA VAL A 107 -14.52 -4.93 -12.78
C VAL A 107 -14.94 -5.33 -11.38
N LEU A 108 -14.11 -6.11 -10.67
CA LEU A 108 -14.43 -6.50 -9.29
C LEU A 108 -14.41 -5.28 -8.36
N SER A 109 -15.37 -5.24 -7.44
CA SER A 109 -15.33 -4.32 -6.31
C SER A 109 -14.16 -4.63 -5.38
N VAL A 110 -13.70 -3.63 -4.63
CA VAL A 110 -12.67 -3.76 -3.58
C VAL A 110 -13.05 -4.85 -2.58
N ALA A 111 -14.33 -4.95 -2.21
CA ALA A 111 -14.80 -5.96 -1.26
C ALA A 111 -14.65 -7.39 -1.81
N LYS A 112 -14.98 -7.63 -3.09
CA LYS A 112 -14.78 -8.93 -3.74
C LYS A 112 -13.30 -9.24 -3.92
N MET A 113 -12.53 -8.30 -4.45
CA MET A 113 -11.09 -8.48 -4.64
C MET A 113 -10.37 -8.75 -3.32
N THR A 114 -10.77 -8.10 -2.22
CA THR A 114 -10.24 -8.38 -0.88
C THR A 114 -10.34 -9.86 -0.53
N ARG A 115 -11.49 -10.50 -0.80
CA ARG A 115 -11.72 -11.92 -0.51
C ARG A 115 -10.84 -12.82 -1.36
N GLU A 116 -10.68 -12.49 -2.64
CA GLU A 116 -9.84 -13.24 -3.58
C GLU A 116 -8.37 -13.32 -3.11
N ILE A 117 -7.84 -12.21 -2.57
CA ILE A 117 -6.42 -12.13 -2.17
C ILE A 117 -6.16 -12.31 -0.67
N GLU A 118 -7.19 -12.52 0.16
CA GLU A 118 -7.08 -12.56 1.62
C GLU A 118 -6.14 -13.65 2.13
N ASN A 119 -6.26 -14.86 1.59
CA ASN A 119 -5.52 -16.02 2.07
C ASN A 119 -4.09 -16.09 1.54
N ILE A 120 -3.86 -15.57 0.33
CA ILE A 120 -2.56 -15.64 -0.35
C ILE A 120 -1.65 -14.45 -0.04
N GLY A 121 -2.23 -13.32 0.39
CA GLY A 121 -1.53 -12.05 0.46
C GLY A 121 -1.44 -11.41 1.84
N PHE A 122 -1.04 -10.14 1.86
CA PHE A 122 -1.06 -9.29 3.04
C PHE A 122 -2.51 -9.01 3.47
N ASN A 123 -2.80 -8.96 4.77
CA ASN A 123 -4.17 -8.80 5.28
C ASN A 123 -4.43 -7.39 5.84
N ASN A 124 -5.71 -7.05 6.04
CA ASN A 124 -6.13 -5.74 6.54
C ASN A 124 -5.64 -5.47 7.97
N HIS A 125 -5.56 -6.52 8.80
CA HIS A 125 -5.11 -6.37 10.18
C HIS A 125 -3.64 -5.90 10.23
N GLY A 126 -2.78 -6.40 9.35
CA GLY A 126 -1.42 -5.91 9.22
C GLY A 126 -1.34 -4.43 8.81
N LEU A 127 -2.23 -3.96 7.93
CA LEU A 127 -2.25 -2.55 7.52
C LEU A 127 -2.69 -1.63 8.65
N LEU A 128 -3.69 -2.06 9.42
CA LEU A 128 -4.15 -1.37 10.61
C LEU A 128 -3.01 -1.30 11.65
N LYS A 129 -2.28 -2.40 11.83
CA LYS A 129 -1.16 -2.46 12.77
C LYS A 129 -0.01 -1.54 12.38
N PHE A 130 0.27 -1.39 11.08
CA PHE A 130 1.24 -0.40 10.60
C PHE A 130 0.81 1.04 10.83
N GLY A 131 -0.44 1.28 11.22
CA GLY A 131 -0.99 2.62 11.28
C GLY A 131 -1.19 3.25 9.90
N TRP A 132 -1.10 2.45 8.82
CA TRP A 132 -1.33 2.92 7.46
C TRP A 132 -2.79 3.30 7.23
N VAL A 133 -3.67 2.50 7.82
CA VAL A 133 -5.11 2.72 7.84
C VAL A 133 -5.60 2.77 9.28
N GLU A 134 -6.78 3.35 9.47
CA GLU A 134 -7.50 3.40 10.73
C GLU A 134 -8.97 3.06 10.52
N TYR A 135 -9.69 2.73 11.60
CA TYR A 135 -11.14 2.60 11.55
C TYR A 135 -11.79 3.95 11.23
N LYS A 136 -12.85 3.93 10.42
CA LYS A 136 -13.70 5.11 10.25
C LYS A 136 -14.32 5.46 11.60
N LYS A 137 -14.28 6.74 12.00
CA LYS A 137 -14.78 7.22 13.31
C LYS A 137 -16.26 6.90 13.58
N ASN A 138 -17.02 6.52 12.55
CA ASN A 138 -18.47 6.32 12.60
C ASN A 138 -18.86 4.83 12.65
N THR A 139 -17.91 3.90 12.51
CA THR A 139 -18.20 2.47 12.73
C THR A 139 -18.28 2.22 14.23
N GLY A 140 -19.38 1.62 14.70
CA GLY A 140 -19.61 1.30 16.12
C GLY A 140 -18.59 0.30 16.68
N ASN A 141 -19.05 -0.85 17.21
CA ASN A 141 -18.11 -1.88 17.68
C ASN A 141 -17.16 -2.31 16.55
N CYS A 142 -15.87 -2.03 16.70
CA CYS A 142 -14.84 -2.43 15.75
C CYS A 142 -14.76 -3.96 15.70
N ARG A 143 -14.86 -4.53 14.49
CA ARG A 143 -14.69 -5.98 14.31
C ARG A 143 -13.28 -6.37 14.67
N ARG A 144 -13.08 -7.64 15.07
CA ARG A 144 -11.73 -8.19 15.26
C ARG A 144 -10.94 -8.25 13.96
N THR A 145 -11.63 -8.62 12.88
CA THR A 145 -11.07 -8.65 11.52
C THR A 145 -11.75 -7.57 10.70
N PRO A 146 -11.07 -6.44 10.46
CA PRO A 146 -11.68 -5.29 9.79
C PRO A 146 -11.96 -5.59 8.33
N GLN A 147 -13.19 -5.28 7.90
CA GLN A 147 -13.49 -5.21 6.48
C GLN A 147 -12.79 -4.01 5.86
N THR A 148 -12.37 -4.13 4.59
CA THR A 148 -11.72 -3.03 3.86
C THR A 148 -12.59 -1.77 3.84
N THR A 149 -13.92 -1.94 3.79
CA THR A 149 -14.91 -0.85 3.81
C THR A 149 -15.05 -0.15 5.17
N GLU A 150 -14.59 -0.74 6.26
CA GLU A 150 -14.64 -0.17 7.62
C GLU A 150 -13.43 0.71 7.94
N MET A 151 -12.43 0.70 7.07
CA MET A 151 -11.17 1.41 7.25
C MET A 151 -11.05 2.62 6.31
N GLN A 152 -10.15 3.53 6.66
CA GLN A 152 -9.76 4.68 5.84
C GLN A 152 -8.25 4.90 5.95
N LEU A 153 -7.67 5.58 4.95
CA LEU A 153 -6.29 6.04 5.04
C LEU A 153 -6.15 6.97 6.25
N ARG A 154 -5.10 6.77 7.05
CA ARG A 154 -4.73 7.75 8.09
C ARG A 154 -4.24 9.04 7.42
N SER A 155 -4.37 10.19 8.08
CA SER A 155 -3.93 11.46 7.47
C SER A 155 -2.43 11.43 7.15
N MET A 156 -2.04 12.17 6.11
CA MET A 156 -0.65 12.22 5.65
C MET A 156 0.28 12.76 6.72
N GLU A 157 -0.17 13.77 7.46
CA GLU A 157 0.54 14.39 8.57
C GLU A 157 0.83 13.35 9.66
N GLU A 158 -0.16 12.56 10.06
CA GLU A 158 0.01 11.53 11.09
C GLU A 158 0.90 10.37 10.60
N LEU A 159 0.74 9.93 9.34
CA LEU A 159 1.63 8.92 8.74
C LEU A 159 3.08 9.39 8.70
N TYR A 160 3.29 10.70 8.60
CA TYR A 160 4.59 11.32 8.48
C TYR A 160 5.27 11.62 9.82
N GLU A 161 4.51 12.00 10.84
CA GLU A 161 5.03 12.19 12.20
C GLU A 161 5.45 10.86 12.85
N ASP A 162 4.73 9.77 12.55
CA ASP A 162 4.99 8.44 13.12
C ASP A 162 6.16 7.69 12.43
N ARG A 163 6.87 8.33 11.48
CA ARG A 163 7.93 7.71 10.65
C ARG A 163 9.12 7.16 11.42
N LYS A 164 9.46 7.76 12.57
CA LYS A 164 10.55 7.26 13.43
C LYS A 164 10.14 5.97 14.12
N CYS A 165 8.96 5.96 14.73
CA CYS A 165 8.36 4.76 15.30
C CYS A 165 8.17 3.68 14.23
N PHE A 166 7.86 4.08 13.00
CA PHE A 166 7.61 3.16 11.89
C PHE A 166 8.86 2.38 11.45
N ILE A 167 9.98 3.07 11.26
CA ILE A 167 11.26 2.42 10.93
C ILE A 167 11.71 1.53 12.10
N SER A 168 11.54 2.02 13.33
CA SER A 168 11.79 1.21 14.52
C SER A 168 10.91 -0.03 14.58
N LEU A 169 9.61 0.09 14.29
CA LEU A 169 8.65 -1.01 14.30
C LEU A 169 8.92 -2.04 13.18
N VAL A 170 9.25 -1.57 11.97
CA VAL A 170 9.47 -2.42 10.79
C VAL A 170 10.81 -3.13 10.84
N PHE A 171 11.86 -2.45 11.31
CA PHE A 171 13.22 -2.99 11.37
C PHE A 171 13.59 -3.53 12.77
N GLY A 172 12.71 -3.41 13.76
CA GLY A 172 12.96 -3.77 15.16
C GLY A 172 14.16 -3.02 15.75
N SER A 173 14.44 -1.82 15.25
CA SER A 173 15.69 -1.09 15.50
C SER A 173 15.47 0.41 15.51
N ASP A 174 15.77 1.04 16.64
CA ASP A 174 15.82 2.49 16.80
C ASP A 174 17.10 3.13 16.24
N ASP A 175 17.90 2.39 15.47
CA ASP A 175 19.16 2.92 14.94
C ASP A 175 18.89 4.12 14.03
N GLU A 176 19.37 5.28 14.47
CA GLU A 176 19.19 6.56 13.78
C GLU A 176 19.74 6.53 12.36
N VAL A 177 20.65 5.62 12.01
CA VAL A 177 21.17 5.45 10.65
C VAL A 177 20.08 4.95 9.70
N TRP A 178 19.22 4.03 10.14
CA TRP A 178 18.09 3.55 9.31
C TRP A 178 17.03 4.62 9.15
N VAL A 179 16.75 5.34 10.24
CA VAL A 179 15.86 6.50 10.23
C VAL A 179 16.39 7.55 9.26
N ALA A 180 17.65 7.95 9.39
CA ALA A 180 18.29 8.96 8.56
C ALA A 180 18.37 8.54 7.09
N ARG A 181 18.65 7.27 6.78
CA ARG A 181 18.67 6.76 5.39
C ARG A 181 17.29 6.81 4.74
N CYS A 182 16.26 6.32 5.41
CA CYS A 182 14.89 6.38 4.89
C CYS A 182 14.42 7.84 4.79
N TYR A 183 14.76 8.68 5.76
CA TYR A 183 14.41 10.10 5.76
C TYR A 183 15.14 10.88 4.65
N SER A 184 16.41 10.56 4.35
CA SER A 184 17.16 11.16 3.24
C SER A 184 16.53 10.83 1.89
N ILE A 185 16.14 9.56 1.68
CA ILE A 185 15.44 9.13 0.46
C ILE A 185 14.15 9.94 0.26
N ILE A 186 13.41 10.19 1.34
CA ILE A 186 12.14 10.95 1.29
C ILE A 186 12.38 12.46 1.14
N ARG A 187 13.41 13.02 1.81
CA ARG A 187 13.72 14.45 1.82
C ARG A 187 14.36 14.94 0.51
N ASP A 188 15.30 14.18 -0.05
CA ASP A 188 15.94 14.53 -1.33
C ASP A 188 14.91 14.63 -2.45
N ARG A 189 13.82 13.84 -2.38
CA ARG A 189 12.72 13.87 -3.34
C ARG A 189 11.69 14.97 -3.09
N ARG A 190 11.51 15.43 -1.84
CA ARG A 190 10.71 16.62 -1.54
C ARG A 190 11.32 17.88 -2.15
N LEU A 191 12.64 18.05 -2.04
CA LEU A 191 13.34 19.18 -2.65
C LEU A 191 13.18 19.15 -4.18
N ALA A 192 13.30 17.97 -4.80
CA ALA A 192 13.03 17.79 -6.22
C ALA A 192 11.58 18.14 -6.64
N CYS A 193 10.56 17.72 -5.88
CA CYS A 193 9.17 18.10 -6.15
C CYS A 193 8.90 19.60 -5.94
N THR A 194 9.61 20.25 -5.01
CA THR A 194 9.43 21.69 -4.75
C THR A 194 10.00 22.51 -5.90
N ASP A 195 11.15 22.09 -6.45
CA ASP A 195 11.74 22.69 -7.64
C ASP A 195 10.86 22.47 -8.90
N GLN A 196 10.19 21.31 -9.02
CA GLN A 196 9.31 21.02 -10.15
C GLN A 196 8.00 21.84 -10.11
N ASN A 197 7.42 22.06 -8.92
CA ASN A 197 6.27 22.96 -8.75
C ASN A 197 6.64 24.44 -8.95
N MET A 198 7.88 24.85 -8.62
CA MET A 198 8.40 26.17 -8.98
C MET A 198 8.58 26.33 -10.49
N CYS A 199 9.07 25.30 -11.19
CA CYS A 199 9.22 25.33 -12.65
C CYS A 199 7.88 25.45 -13.36
N ILE A 200 6.83 24.73 -12.91
CA ILE A 200 5.47 24.84 -13.49
C ILE A 200 4.86 26.22 -13.23
N ALA A 201 5.04 26.80 -12.04
CA ALA A 201 4.56 28.14 -11.72
C ALA A 201 5.28 29.25 -12.53
N SER A 202 6.57 29.06 -12.85
CA SER A 202 7.35 30.02 -13.64
C SER A 202 6.94 30.05 -15.12
N HIS A 203 6.43 28.95 -15.67
CA HIS A 203 6.02 28.86 -17.08
C HIS A 203 4.60 29.38 -17.36
N CYS A 204 3.74 29.48 -16.34
CA CYS A 204 2.41 30.11 -16.48
C CYS A 204 2.43 31.65 -16.38
N SER A 205 3.58 32.26 -16.11
CA SER A 205 3.70 33.71 -15.90
C SER A 205 4.22 34.49 -17.13
N GLN A 206 4.42 33.83 -18.27
CA GLN A 206 4.87 34.46 -19.50
C GLN A 206 3.90 34.21 -20.66
N GLN A 207 2.79 34.95 -20.67
CA GLN A 207 2.07 35.28 -21.91
C GLN A 207 1.95 36.80 -21.98
N PRO A 208 2.51 37.46 -23.02
CA PRO A 208 2.33 38.88 -23.21
C PRO A 208 0.93 39.18 -23.77
N LEU A 209 0.35 40.28 -23.27
CA LEU A 209 -0.87 40.93 -23.78
C LEU A 209 -0.75 41.32 -25.25
#